data_AF-A0A2S8IXU5-F1
#
_entry.id   AF-A0A2S8IXU5-F1
#
_cell.length_a   1.000
_cell.length_b   1.000
_cell.length_c   1.000
_cell.angle_alpha   90.00
_cell.angle_beta   90.00
_cell.angle_gamma   90.00
#
_symmetry.space_group_name_H-M   'P 1'
#
loop_
_entity.id
_entity.type
_entity.pdbx_description
1 polymer ?
#
loop_
_entity_poly.entity_id
_entity_poly.type
_entity_poly.pdbx_seq_one_letter_code
_entity_poly.pdbx_strand_id
1 'polypeptide(L)' 'MDVAISQPVPEYSQTSVKYLQQGHDGAQLAAGPTAHDSVVVEQDGFLVDQLPAPIVTKDNASDPNLWGNK' A
#
# COMPACT_ATOMS: atom_id res chain seq x y z
N MET A 1 14.75 -18.14 -4.26
CA MET A 1 14.82 -16.69 -4.46
C MET A 1 13.45 -16.21 -4.10
N ASP A 2 13.36 -15.53 -2.96
CA ASP A 2 12.12 -14.95 -2.48
C ASP A 2 11.96 -13.60 -3.16
N VAL A 3 10.76 -13.33 -3.63
CA VAL A 3 10.45 -12.14 -4.42
C VAL A 3 9.35 -11.39 -3.69
N ALA A 4 9.60 -10.12 -3.34
CA ALA A 4 8.53 -9.24 -2.94
C ALA A 4 7.72 -8.91 -4.19
N ILE A 5 6.46 -9.34 -4.24
CA ILE A 5 5.54 -8.85 -5.27
C ILE A 5 5.09 -7.47 -4.80
N SER A 6 5.28 -6.45 -5.64
CA SER A 6 4.81 -5.10 -5.33
C SER A 6 3.32 -5.15 -4.99
N GLN A 7 2.96 -4.32 -4.02
CA GLN A 7 1.68 -4.23 -3.30
C GLN A 7 0.42 -4.56 -4.13
N PRO A 8 -0.66 -5.02 -3.49
CA PRO A 8 -1.91 -5.33 -4.20
C PRO A 8 -2.48 -4.10 -4.92
N VAL A 9 -2.53 -4.17 -6.26
CA VAL A 9 -3.04 -3.09 -7.12
C VAL A 9 -4.42 -2.56 -6.70
N PRO A 10 -5.38 -3.41 -6.24
CA PRO A 10 -6.68 -2.91 -5.80
C PRO A 10 -6.61 -2.03 -4.55
N GLU A 11 -5.82 -2.43 -3.54
CA GLU A 11 -5.66 -1.70 -2.28
C GLU A 11 -4.93 -0.37 -2.52
N TYR A 12 -3.91 -0.38 -3.38
CA TYR A 12 -3.24 0.85 -3.84
C TYR A 12 -4.22 1.84 -4.46
N SER A 13 -5.10 1.35 -5.35
CA SER A 13 -6.04 2.19 -6.09
C SER A 13 -7.09 2.78 -5.17
N GLN A 14 -7.65 1.99 -4.26
CA GLN A 14 -8.65 2.45 -3.29
C GLN A 14 -8.07 3.46 -2.31
N THR A 15 -6.89 3.18 -1.75
CA THR A 15 -6.21 4.08 -0.80
C THR A 15 -5.81 5.38 -1.48
N SER A 16 -5.29 5.32 -2.71
CA SER A 16 -4.94 6.52 -3.49
C SER A 16 -6.16 7.40 -3.76
N VAL A 17 -7.27 6.83 -4.20
CA VAL A 17 -8.52 7.57 -4.44
C VAL A 17 -9.06 8.18 -3.14
N LYS A 18 -8.96 7.47 -2.01
CA LYS A 18 -9.36 7.99 -0.70
C LYS A 18 -8.52 9.20 -0.30
N TYR A 19 -7.20 9.17 -0.48
CA TYR A 19 -6.34 10.31 -0.17
C TYR A 19 -6.59 11.50 -1.10
N LEU A 20 -6.86 11.24 -2.39
CA LEU A 20 -7.26 12.31 -3.32
C LEU A 20 -8.56 13.00 -2.87
N GLN A 21 -9.56 12.22 -2.45
CA GLN A 21 -10.81 12.78 -1.92
C GLN A 21 -10.58 13.58 -0.64
N GLN A 22 -9.80 13.05 0.31
CA GLN A 22 -9.48 13.75 1.55
C GLN A 22 -8.74 15.07 1.29
N GLY A 23 -7.78 15.08 0.38
CA GLY A 23 -7.07 16.30 -0.03
C GLY A 23 -7.99 17.31 -0.71
N HIS A 24 -8.90 16.84 -1.57
CA HIS A 24 -9.94 17.68 -2.18
C HIS A 24 -10.83 18.35 -1.11
N ASP A 25 -11.14 17.63 -0.03
CA ASP A 25 -11.97 18.13 1.07
C ASP A 25 -11.16 18.97 2.10
N GLY A 26 -9.88 19.24 1.82
CA GLY A 26 -9.02 20.11 2.62
C GLY A 26 -8.28 19.40 3.77
N ALA A 27 -8.35 18.07 3.87
CA ALA A 27 -7.58 17.33 4.85
C ALA A 27 -6.09 17.32 4.48
N GLN A 28 -5.23 17.40 5.50
CA GLN A 28 -3.78 17.27 5.34
C GLN A 28 -3.33 15.88 5.78
N LEU A 29 -2.46 15.28 4.97
CA LEU A 29 -1.78 14.05 5.36
C LEU A 29 -0.78 14.36 6.49
N ALA A 30 -0.64 13.45 7.44
CA ALA A 30 0.31 13.55 8.53
C ALA A 30 1.16 12.28 8.58
N ALA A 31 2.45 12.44 8.95
CA ALA A 31 3.33 11.30 9.17
C ALA A 31 2.84 10.46 10.36
N GLY A 32 3.01 9.13 10.26
CA GLY A 32 2.64 8.20 11.32
C GLY A 32 1.86 6.97 10.84
N PRO A 33 1.45 6.10 11.78
CA PRO A 33 0.72 4.88 11.47
C PRO A 33 -0.69 5.17 10.95
N THR A 34 -1.18 4.31 10.07
CA THR A 34 -2.51 4.41 9.46
C THR A 34 -3.46 3.35 9.99
N ALA A 35 -4.74 3.45 9.63
CA ALA A 35 -5.75 2.44 9.98
C ALA A 35 -5.69 1.17 9.13
N HIS A 36 -4.82 1.11 8.12
CA HIS A 36 -4.64 -0.02 7.22
C HIS A 36 -3.21 -0.58 7.29
N ASP A 37 -2.63 -0.58 8.50
CA ASP A 37 -1.36 -1.23 8.84
C ASP A 37 -0.16 -0.78 7.99
N SER A 38 -0.15 0.51 7.63
CA SER A 38 0.96 1.16 6.94
C SER A 38 1.47 2.35 7.74
N VAL A 39 2.54 2.97 7.26
CA VAL A 39 3.11 4.19 7.83
C VAL A 39 3.25 5.25 6.75
N VAL A 40 2.75 6.44 7.02
CA VAL A 40 3.06 7.64 6.26
C VAL A 40 4.42 8.15 6.70
N VAL A 41 5.36 8.20 5.75
CA VAL A 41 6.73 8.72 5.94
C VAL A 41 6.98 9.91 5.04
N GLU A 42 7.92 10.77 5.42
CA GLU A 42 8.41 11.80 4.52
C GLU A 42 9.52 11.20 3.65
N GLN A 43 9.36 11.29 2.33
CA GLN A 43 10.33 10.85 1.35
C GLN A 43 10.44 11.90 0.25
N ASP A 44 11.65 12.39 -0.01
CA ASP A 44 11.94 13.39 -1.05
C ASP A 44 11.09 14.67 -0.94
N GLY A 45 10.71 15.06 0.29
CA GLY A 45 9.87 16.23 0.57
C GLY A 45 8.36 16.00 0.37
N PHE A 46 7.94 14.75 0.13
CA PHE A 46 6.55 14.35 0.02
C PHE A 46 6.17 13.39 1.15
N LEU A 47 4.93 13.48 1.64
CA LEU A 47 4.38 12.45 2.52
C LEU A 47 3.90 11.27 1.67
N VAL A 48 4.47 10.11 1.92
CA VAL A 48 4.24 8.87 1.18
C VAL A 48 3.71 7.82 2.16
N ASP A 49 2.56 7.26 1.85
CA ASP A 49 2.03 6.11 2.56
C ASP A 49 2.56 4.80 1.94
N GLN A 50 3.33 4.04 2.72
CA GLN A 50 3.94 2.78 2.26
C GLN A 50 3.11 1.59 2.70
N LEU A 51 2.20 1.10 1.84
CA LEU A 51 1.42 -0.09 2.17
C LEU A 51 2.32 -1.34 2.25
N PRO A 52 2.05 -2.26 3.18
CA PRO A 52 2.80 -3.51 3.26
C PRO A 52 2.62 -4.35 2.00
N ALA A 53 3.72 -4.92 1.51
CA ALA A 53 3.72 -5.86 0.38
C ALA A 53 3.89 -7.30 0.88
N PRO A 54 3.09 -8.27 0.38
CA PRO A 54 3.29 -9.66 0.72
C PRO A 54 4.60 -10.19 0.15
N ILE A 55 5.37 -10.92 0.97
CA ILE A 55 6.55 -11.66 0.50
C ILE A 55 6.08 -12.93 -0.18
N VAL A 56 6.47 -13.12 -1.45
CA VAL A 56 6.15 -14.32 -2.21
C VAL A 56 7.39 -15.22 -2.29
N THR A 57 7.20 -16.45 -1.85
CA THR A 57 8.19 -17.52 -1.89
C THR A 57 7.67 -18.62 -2.82
N LYS A 58 8.50 -19.63 -3.09
CA LYS A 58 8.03 -20.81 -3.85
C LYS A 58 6.89 -21.54 -3.14
N ASP A 59 6.85 -21.47 -1.81
CA ASP A 59 5.90 -22.23 -1.00
C ASP A 59 4.50 -21.59 -0.98
N ASN A 60 4.41 -20.26 -1.15
CA ASN A 60 3.13 -19.54 -1.16
C ASN A 60 2.75 -18.96 -2.52
N ALA A 61 3.54 -19.16 -3.57
CA ALA A 61 3.30 -18.60 -4.90
C ALA A 61 1.93 -18.98 -5.50
N SER A 62 1.36 -20.12 -5.10
CA SER A 62 0.04 -20.58 -5.53
C SER A 62 -1.11 -20.13 -4.62
N ASP A 63 -0.86 -19.31 -3.60
CA ASP A 63 -1.90 -18.81 -2.70
C ASP A 63 -2.93 -17.98 -3.49
N PRO A 64 -4.21 -18.40 -3.52
CA PRO A 64 -5.25 -17.69 -4.26
C PRO A 64 -5.56 -16.30 -3.68
N ASN A 65 -5.07 -15.96 -2.49
CA ASN A 65 -5.19 -14.63 -1.89
C ASN A 65 -4.17 -13.64 -2.43
N LEU A 66 -3.09 -14.10 -3.07
CA LEU A 66 -2.17 -13.21 -3.77
C LEU A 66 -2.88 -12.58 -4.96
N TRP A 67 -2.86 -11.25 -5.04
CA TRP A 67 -3.57 -10.48 -6.05
C TRP A 67 -3.16 -10.85 -7.49
N GLY A 68 -1.91 -11.28 -7.71
CA GLY A 68 -1.40 -11.72 -9.01
C GLY A 68 -1.95 -13.07 -9.49
N ASN A 69 -2.66 -13.80 -8.64
CA ASN A 69 -3.30 -15.09 -8.95
C ASN A 69 -4.81 -14.96 -9.21
N LYS A 70 -5.33 -13.73 -9.34
CA LYS A 70 -6.73 -13.45 -9.67
C LYS A 70 -6.97 -13.37 -11.17
#